data_AF-A0AAD7JFV9-F1
#
_entry.id   AF-A0AAD7JFV9-F1
#
_cell.length_a   1.000
_cell.length_b   1.000
_cell.length_c   1.000
_cell.angle_alpha   90.00
_cell.angle_beta   90.00
_cell.angle_gamma   90.00
#
_symmetry.space_group_name_H-M   'P 1'
#
loop_
_entity.id
_entity.type
_entity.pdbx_description
1 polymer ?
#
loop_
_entity_poly.entity_id
_entity_poly.type
_entity_poly.pdbx_seq_one_letter_code
_entity_poly.pdbx_strand_id
1 'polypeptide(L)'
;MLGWEVSATLLHLSATLTLVRNPLLILDRDGRIIVAFGGMPEDPEWLWVVRNATNAMKEAREEGFRTGAFSAEDSKHRRGDEYTPLTGGTSFGGGQKRPGNLVLPVLQRPIFSKLIRNQFVRRICGLQSSIFRAFGPKLFADYVKDLRALFDHHPYLRHNFSNSILPCVTFNLGPRSATFGHKDTLNRGLGWCIVTNDGDFDYQKSAHLYLEQLKLVVEFPPAATTCLPSAVLTHGNTPLAPGETRYSITQYAAGGLFRWVKYGFQTAKQLLARKGGRGMKAELDGAAGQRHEAGVNLFSKLSELAADHVATFFN
;
A
#
# COMPACT_ATOMS: atom_id res chain seq x y z
N MET A 1 13.67 15.17 -11.79
CA MET A 1 14.24 13.86 -11.42
C MET A 1 13.96 13.61 -9.95
N LEU A 2 13.14 12.61 -9.60
CA LEU A 2 12.94 12.22 -8.20
C LEU A 2 14.15 11.36 -7.79
N GLY A 3 15.03 11.94 -6.98
CA GLY A 3 16.40 11.51 -6.73
C GLY A 3 16.52 10.41 -5.69
N TRP A 4 16.13 9.18 -6.04
CA TRP A 4 16.56 8.01 -5.30
C TRP A 4 17.46 7.18 -6.21
N GLU A 5 18.77 7.29 -6.00
CA GLU A 5 19.75 6.47 -6.70
C GLU A 5 19.92 5.15 -5.94
N VAL A 6 19.55 4.06 -6.61
CA VAL A 6 19.64 2.70 -6.08
C VAL A 6 20.99 2.12 -6.50
N SER A 7 21.66 1.40 -5.58
CA SER A 7 22.95 0.82 -5.94
C SER A 7 22.80 -0.29 -6.96
N ALA A 8 23.61 -0.21 -8.02
CA ALA A 8 23.74 -1.25 -9.03
C ALA A 8 24.47 -2.50 -8.53
N THR A 9 25.08 -2.51 -7.33
CA THR A 9 25.82 -3.67 -6.83
C THR A 9 24.96 -4.83 -6.30
N LEU A 10 23.63 -4.71 -6.31
CA LEU A 10 22.70 -5.86 -6.25
C LEU A 10 22.12 -6.23 -7.63
N LEU A 11 22.41 -5.43 -8.66
CA LEU A 11 21.90 -5.54 -10.03
C LEU A 11 22.94 -6.19 -10.96
N HIS A 12 23.51 -7.33 -10.56
CA HIS A 12 24.11 -8.23 -11.55
C HIS A 12 23.14 -9.35 -11.88
N LEU A 13 22.75 -9.37 -13.16
CA LEU A 13 21.87 -10.29 -13.88
C LEU A 13 20.40 -9.89 -13.89
N SER A 14 19.81 -9.99 -15.08
CA SER A 14 18.39 -10.25 -15.30
C SER A 14 18.02 -11.56 -14.59
N ALA A 15 18.00 -11.53 -13.26
CA ALA A 15 17.60 -12.62 -12.43
C ALA A 15 16.12 -12.42 -12.13
N THR A 16 15.32 -13.20 -12.83
CA THR A 16 14.00 -13.59 -12.37
C THR A 16 14.14 -14.11 -10.92
N LEU A 17 13.83 -13.25 -9.94
CA LEU A 17 14.01 -13.56 -8.51
C LEU A 17 12.83 -14.40 -8.02
N THR A 18 13.02 -15.71 -7.95
CA THR A 18 12.00 -16.63 -7.46
C THR A 18 11.78 -16.46 -5.96
N LEU A 19 10.77 -15.69 -5.62
CA LEU A 19 10.22 -15.58 -4.28
C LEU A 19 9.41 -16.85 -4.01
N VAL A 20 9.74 -17.64 -2.99
CA VAL A 20 8.83 -18.73 -2.57
C VAL A 20 8.60 -18.75 -1.08
N ARG A 21 9.56 -18.30 -0.25
CA ARG A 21 9.42 -18.21 1.22
C ARG A 21 10.26 -17.11 1.87
N ASN A 22 11.51 -16.97 1.46
CA ASN A 22 12.43 -16.01 2.09
C ASN A 22 12.13 -14.56 1.69
N PRO A 23 12.30 -13.60 2.61
CA PRO A 23 12.20 -12.19 2.26
C PRO A 23 13.23 -11.80 1.20
N LEU A 24 12.81 -10.96 0.25
CA LEU A 24 13.70 -10.29 -0.69
C LEU A 24 13.62 -8.79 -0.43
N LEU A 25 14.77 -8.16 -0.21
CA LEU A 25 14.88 -6.74 0.07
C LEU A 25 15.58 -6.05 -1.09
N ILE A 26 15.03 -4.93 -1.54
CA ILE A 26 15.71 -4.02 -2.47
C ILE A 26 16.24 -2.86 -1.65
N LEU A 27 17.55 -2.62 -1.75
CA LEU A 27 18.26 -1.60 -0.98
C LEU A 27 18.67 -0.43 -1.87
N ASP A 28 18.62 0.81 -1.36
CA ASP A 28 19.28 1.94 -2.02
C ASP A 28 20.80 1.91 -1.83
N ARG A 29 21.50 2.91 -2.39
CA ARG A 29 22.97 2.99 -2.32
C ARG A 29 23.55 3.16 -0.91
N ASP A 30 22.74 3.62 0.04
CA ASP A 30 23.17 3.77 1.43
C ASP A 30 22.69 2.58 2.29
N GLY A 31 22.18 1.51 1.66
CA GLY A 31 21.72 0.30 2.32
C GLY A 31 20.31 0.39 2.91
N ARG A 32 19.52 1.43 2.59
CA ARG A 32 18.14 1.58 3.07
C ARG A 32 17.21 0.61 2.36
N ILE A 33 16.37 -0.09 3.11
CA ILE A 33 15.36 -0.99 2.56
C ILE A 33 14.27 -0.16 1.90
N ILE A 34 14.24 -0.09 0.56
CA ILE A 34 13.26 0.72 -0.18
C ILE A 34 12.04 -0.08 -0.59
N VAL A 35 12.19 -1.38 -0.86
CA VAL A 35 11.11 -2.33 -1.14
C VAL A 35 11.39 -3.59 -0.33
N ALA A 36 10.36 -4.14 0.29
CA ALA A 36 10.45 -5.38 1.04
C ALA A 36 9.40 -6.37 0.56
N PHE A 37 9.84 -7.43 -0.10
CA PHE A 37 9.00 -8.60 -0.33
C PHE A 37 9.08 -9.47 0.92
N GLY A 38 8.05 -9.44 1.75
CA GLY A 38 8.00 -10.23 2.99
C GLY A 38 7.73 -11.71 2.76
N GLY A 39 7.58 -12.14 1.50
CA GLY A 39 7.36 -13.54 1.13
C GLY A 39 6.02 -14.07 1.65
N MET A 40 6.04 -15.34 2.04
CA MET A 40 4.94 -16.05 2.69
C MET A 40 5.35 -16.34 4.14
N PRO A 41 4.48 -16.16 5.13
CA PRO A 41 4.77 -16.55 6.50
C PRO A 41 5.02 -18.06 6.61
N GLU A 42 5.81 -18.46 7.60
CA GLU A 42 6.02 -19.86 7.99
C GLU A 42 4.79 -20.41 8.73
N ASP A 43 3.66 -20.40 8.04
CA ASP A 43 2.37 -20.83 8.54
C ASP A 43 1.81 -21.87 7.56
N PRO A 44 1.63 -23.13 7.99
CA PRO A 44 1.15 -24.20 7.11
C PRO A 44 -0.24 -23.91 6.55
N GLU A 45 -1.05 -23.10 7.25
CA GLU A 45 -2.39 -22.72 6.83
C GLU A 45 -2.40 -21.50 5.90
N TRP A 46 -1.26 -20.89 5.60
CA TRP A 46 -1.21 -19.62 4.87
C TRP A 46 -1.84 -19.71 3.48
N LEU A 47 -1.53 -20.76 2.73
CA LEU A 47 -2.13 -20.96 1.40
C LEU A 47 -3.65 -21.18 1.50
N TRP A 48 -4.13 -21.83 2.56
CA TRP A 48 -5.56 -21.99 2.81
C TRP A 48 -6.23 -20.65 3.16
N VAL A 49 -5.60 -19.83 4.00
CA VAL A 49 -6.06 -18.47 4.32
C VAL A 49 -6.21 -17.63 3.05
N VAL A 50 -5.16 -17.60 2.24
CA VAL A 50 -5.11 -16.82 1.00
C VAL A 50 -6.18 -17.28 0.02
N ARG A 51 -6.28 -18.60 -0.23
CA ARG A 51 -7.32 -19.17 -1.09
C ARG A 51 -8.73 -18.79 -0.65
N ASN A 52 -9.04 -18.84 0.66
CA ASN A 52 -10.36 -18.45 1.15
C ASN A 52 -10.61 -16.95 1.06
N ALA A 53 -9.59 -16.10 1.19
CA ALA A 53 -9.72 -14.67 0.94
C ALA A 53 -10.00 -14.39 -0.55
N THR A 54 -9.35 -15.09 -1.48
CA THR A 54 -9.65 -14.99 -2.92
C THR A 54 -11.04 -15.48 -3.26
N ASN A 55 -11.50 -16.58 -2.68
CA ASN A 55 -12.89 -17.02 -2.85
C ASN A 55 -13.87 -15.93 -2.39
N ALA A 56 -13.63 -15.30 -1.24
CA ALA A 56 -14.46 -14.19 -0.76
C ALA A 56 -14.44 -12.97 -1.71
N MET A 57 -13.29 -12.65 -2.31
CA MET A 57 -13.20 -11.58 -3.33
C MET A 57 -13.93 -11.95 -4.63
N LYS A 58 -13.85 -13.21 -5.06
CA LYS A 58 -14.58 -13.73 -6.22
C LYS A 58 -16.10 -13.66 -5.98
N GLU A 59 -16.57 -14.14 -4.83
CA GLU A 59 -17.98 -14.04 -4.43
C GLU A 59 -18.45 -12.58 -4.36
N ALA A 60 -17.62 -11.68 -3.80
CA ALA A 60 -17.91 -10.26 -3.75
C ALA A 60 -18.08 -9.64 -5.15
N ARG A 61 -17.22 -10.03 -6.10
CA ARG A 61 -17.33 -9.63 -7.51
C ARG A 61 -18.64 -10.12 -8.13
N GLU A 62 -18.91 -11.42 -8.01
CA GLU A 62 -20.09 -12.07 -8.57
C GLU A 62 -21.37 -11.48 -7.99
N GLU A 63 -21.43 -11.29 -6.67
CA GLU A 63 -22.52 -10.60 -5.99
C GLU A 63 -22.70 -9.18 -6.53
N GLY A 64 -21.62 -8.43 -6.72
CA GLY A 64 -21.71 -7.05 -7.19
C GLY A 64 -22.23 -6.92 -8.61
N PHE A 65 -21.82 -7.78 -9.55
CA PHE A 65 -22.41 -7.81 -10.89
C PHE A 65 -23.87 -8.27 -10.85
N ARG A 66 -24.19 -9.32 -10.09
CA ARG A 66 -25.56 -9.85 -9.96
C ARG A 66 -26.54 -8.84 -9.36
N THR A 67 -26.08 -8.02 -8.42
CA THR A 67 -26.91 -7.03 -7.72
C THR A 67 -26.90 -5.65 -8.38
N GLY A 68 -26.13 -5.46 -9.45
CA GLY A 68 -25.94 -4.15 -10.09
C GLY A 68 -25.09 -3.17 -9.26
N ALA A 69 -24.37 -3.65 -8.24
CA ALA A 69 -23.39 -2.84 -7.52
C ALA A 69 -22.13 -2.55 -8.35
N PHE A 70 -21.85 -3.40 -9.34
CA PHE A 70 -20.79 -3.25 -10.34
C PHE A 70 -21.36 -3.39 -11.74
N SER A 71 -20.73 -2.71 -12.69
CA SER A 71 -20.99 -2.73 -14.12
C SER A 71 -19.71 -3.11 -14.88
N ALA A 72 -19.85 -3.43 -16.18
CA ALA A 72 -18.69 -3.73 -17.01
C ALA A 72 -17.71 -2.52 -17.09
N GLU A 73 -18.24 -1.30 -17.03
CA GLU A 73 -17.43 -0.08 -17.04
C GLU A 73 -16.63 0.12 -15.75
N ASP A 74 -17.10 -0.41 -14.61
CA ASP A 74 -16.29 -0.39 -13.37
C ASP A 74 -15.02 -1.25 -13.47
N SER A 75 -14.95 -2.14 -14.46
CA SER A 75 -13.75 -2.94 -14.74
C SER A 75 -12.74 -2.23 -15.66
N LYS A 76 -13.14 -1.10 -16.25
CA LYS A 76 -12.30 -0.29 -17.14
C LYS A 76 -11.94 1.01 -16.46
N HIS A 77 -10.70 1.14 -16.05
CA HIS A 77 -10.22 2.34 -15.38
C HIS A 77 -8.76 2.65 -15.75
N ARG A 78 -8.26 3.79 -15.30
CA ARG A 78 -6.91 4.30 -15.63
C ARG A 78 -5.71 3.41 -15.24
N ARG A 79 -5.96 2.25 -14.62
CA ARG A 79 -4.94 1.33 -14.09
C ARG A 79 -5.09 -0.09 -14.63
N GLY A 80 -6.13 -0.38 -15.43
CA GLY A 80 -6.42 -1.71 -15.94
C GLY A 80 -7.85 -1.77 -16.48
N ASP A 81 -8.12 -2.80 -17.26
CA ASP A 81 -9.33 -2.95 -18.07
C ASP A 81 -10.06 -4.28 -17.89
N GLU A 82 -9.55 -5.15 -17.02
CA GLU A 82 -10.08 -6.51 -16.81
C GLU A 82 -10.36 -6.85 -15.33
N TYR A 83 -10.49 -5.85 -14.45
CA TYR A 83 -10.83 -6.09 -13.05
C TYR A 83 -11.54 -4.92 -12.36
N THR A 84 -12.36 -5.24 -11.35
CA THR A 84 -13.12 -4.24 -10.57
C THR A 84 -12.42 -3.91 -9.25
N PRO A 85 -11.98 -2.66 -9.01
CA PRO A 85 -11.44 -2.24 -7.73
C PRO A 85 -12.55 -1.83 -6.76
N LEU A 86 -12.58 -2.43 -5.58
CA LEU A 86 -13.46 -2.03 -4.49
C LEU A 86 -12.64 -1.41 -3.35
N THR A 87 -12.81 -0.10 -3.13
CA THR A 87 -11.93 0.69 -2.26
C THR A 87 -12.68 1.31 -1.10
N GLY A 88 -12.13 1.25 0.11
CA GLY A 88 -12.72 1.90 1.28
C GLY A 88 -11.74 2.21 2.41
N GLY A 89 -12.22 2.92 3.42
CA GLY A 89 -11.43 3.37 4.57
C GLY A 89 -11.22 4.88 4.61
N THR A 90 -10.34 5.32 5.49
CA THR A 90 -10.04 6.74 5.75
C THR A 90 -9.04 7.28 4.73
N SER A 91 -9.37 8.42 4.11
CA SER A 91 -8.54 9.08 3.09
C SER A 91 -8.67 10.60 3.16
N PHE A 92 -7.74 11.30 2.50
CA PHE A 92 -7.82 12.75 2.35
C PHE A 92 -7.10 13.23 1.09
N GLY A 93 -7.86 13.83 0.18
CA GLY A 93 -7.45 14.26 -1.15
C GLY A 93 -8.65 14.46 -2.08
N GLY A 94 -8.41 14.72 -3.36
CA GLY A 94 -9.48 14.78 -4.38
C GLY A 94 -10.54 15.87 -4.14
N GLY A 95 -10.15 17.01 -3.56
CA GLY A 95 -11.07 18.14 -3.29
C GLY A 95 -11.83 18.06 -1.96
N GLN A 96 -11.65 17.00 -1.17
CA GLN A 96 -12.21 16.92 0.19
C GLN A 96 -11.75 18.11 1.05
N LYS A 97 -12.66 18.63 1.89
CA LYS A 97 -12.37 19.77 2.81
C LYS A 97 -11.72 19.33 4.14
N ARG A 98 -11.90 18.06 4.51
CA ARG A 98 -11.33 17.42 5.71
C ARG A 98 -11.12 15.92 5.47
N PRO A 99 -10.30 15.23 6.27
CA PRO A 99 -10.21 13.77 6.24
C PRO A 99 -11.57 13.11 6.46
N GLY A 100 -11.81 12.02 5.76
CA GLY A 100 -13.08 11.30 5.82
C GLY A 100 -12.96 9.83 5.42
N ASN A 101 -13.98 9.05 5.78
CA ASN A 101 -14.16 7.71 5.25
C ASN A 101 -14.64 7.82 3.80
N LEU A 102 -14.04 7.06 2.88
CA LEU A 102 -14.46 6.99 1.48
C LEU A 102 -15.94 6.59 1.40
N VAL A 103 -16.69 7.35 0.61
CA VAL A 103 -18.13 7.12 0.41
C VAL A 103 -18.31 6.07 -0.68
N LEU A 104 -18.71 4.87 -0.27
CA LEU A 104 -19.10 3.80 -1.19
C LEU A 104 -20.55 4.00 -1.67
N PRO A 105 -20.84 3.73 -2.97
CA PRO A 105 -22.20 3.57 -3.47
C PRO A 105 -23.01 2.62 -2.60
N VAL A 106 -24.32 2.88 -2.45
CA VAL A 106 -25.19 2.17 -1.50
C VAL A 106 -25.13 0.65 -1.70
N LEU A 107 -25.13 0.18 -2.94
CA LEU A 107 -25.08 -1.24 -3.28
C LEU A 107 -23.71 -1.89 -3.01
N GLN A 108 -22.62 -1.12 -3.00
CA GLN A 108 -21.27 -1.64 -2.74
C GLN A 108 -20.95 -1.75 -1.23
N ARG A 109 -21.65 -0.97 -0.38
CA ARG A 109 -21.44 -0.98 1.09
C ARG A 109 -21.56 -2.36 1.74
N PRO A 110 -22.62 -3.17 1.49
CA PRO A 110 -22.72 -4.50 2.09
C PRO A 110 -21.59 -5.44 1.63
N ILE A 111 -21.21 -5.38 0.35
CA ILE A 111 -20.13 -6.19 -0.24
C ILE A 111 -18.79 -5.85 0.43
N PHE A 112 -18.45 -4.56 0.50
CA PHE A 112 -17.24 -4.11 1.18
C PHE A 112 -17.23 -4.49 2.67
N SER A 113 -18.38 -4.33 3.34
CA SER A 113 -18.53 -4.67 4.75
C SER A 113 -18.35 -6.16 5.03
N LYS A 114 -18.75 -7.05 4.12
CA LYS A 114 -18.48 -8.49 4.20
C LYS A 114 -16.98 -8.78 4.11
N LEU A 115 -16.28 -8.18 3.15
CA LEU A 115 -14.84 -8.39 2.96
C LEU A 115 -14.01 -7.91 4.16
N ILE A 116 -14.27 -6.72 4.70
CA ILE A 116 -13.48 -6.23 5.85
C ILE A 116 -13.74 -7.02 7.14
N ARG A 117 -14.88 -7.72 7.25
CA ARG A 117 -15.21 -8.60 8.39
C ARG A 117 -14.74 -10.04 8.18
N ASN A 118 -14.43 -10.44 6.95
CA ASN A 118 -13.97 -11.79 6.63
C ASN A 118 -12.63 -12.08 7.34
N GLN A 119 -12.56 -13.18 8.09
CA GLN A 119 -11.40 -13.52 8.91
C GLN A 119 -10.11 -13.73 8.11
N PHE A 120 -10.21 -14.25 6.88
CA PHE A 120 -9.07 -14.50 6.01
C PHE A 120 -8.50 -13.20 5.45
N VAL A 121 -9.37 -12.30 5.02
CA VAL A 121 -8.99 -10.93 4.62
C VAL A 121 -8.32 -10.21 5.78
N ARG A 122 -8.90 -10.29 6.99
CA ARG A 122 -8.30 -9.67 8.20
C ARG A 122 -6.92 -10.24 8.52
N ARG A 123 -6.71 -11.54 8.32
CA ARG A 123 -5.40 -12.19 8.51
C ARG A 123 -4.36 -11.67 7.51
N ILE A 124 -4.73 -11.53 6.23
CA ILE A 124 -3.87 -10.92 5.21
C ILE A 124 -3.52 -9.47 5.57
N CYS A 125 -4.53 -8.65 5.90
CA CYS A 125 -4.29 -7.25 6.23
C CYS A 125 -3.44 -7.06 7.49
N GLY A 126 -3.55 -7.99 8.45
CA GLY A 126 -2.68 -8.03 9.62
C GLY A 126 -1.24 -8.40 9.29
N LEU A 127 -1.03 -9.40 8.42
CA LEU A 127 0.30 -9.76 7.92
C LEU A 127 0.94 -8.57 7.22
N GLN A 128 0.20 -7.88 6.34
CA GLN A 128 0.69 -6.69 5.65
C GLN A 128 1.23 -5.65 6.64
N SER A 129 0.45 -5.30 7.66
CA SER A 129 0.89 -4.37 8.71
C SER A 129 2.11 -4.89 9.50
N SER A 130 2.21 -6.21 9.70
CA SER A 130 3.33 -6.83 10.41
C SER A 130 4.63 -6.80 9.58
N ILE A 131 4.54 -7.05 8.27
CA ILE A 131 5.68 -6.94 7.33
C ILE A 131 6.19 -5.49 7.29
N PHE A 132 5.30 -4.50 7.26
CA PHE A 132 5.70 -3.10 7.37
C PHE A 132 6.47 -2.87 8.68
N ARG A 133 5.90 -3.28 9.82
CA ARG A 133 6.58 -3.15 11.11
C ARG A 133 7.96 -3.80 11.11
N ALA A 134 8.08 -5.00 10.52
CA ALA A 134 9.30 -5.78 10.50
C ALA A 134 10.44 -5.14 9.67
N PHE A 135 10.13 -4.60 8.49
CA PHE A 135 11.16 -4.10 7.56
C PHE A 135 11.33 -2.57 7.55
N GLY A 136 10.40 -1.83 8.15
CA GLY A 136 10.45 -0.38 8.24
C GLY A 136 10.00 0.15 9.60
N PRO A 137 10.64 -0.25 10.73
CA PRO A 137 10.22 0.10 12.08
C PRO A 137 10.10 1.62 12.29
N LYS A 138 11.10 2.41 11.87
CA LYS A 138 11.08 3.88 11.98
C LYS A 138 9.90 4.50 11.21
N LEU A 139 9.73 4.11 9.95
CA LEU A 139 8.63 4.56 9.10
C LEU A 139 7.26 4.12 9.65
N PHE A 140 7.16 2.90 10.19
CA PHE A 140 5.96 2.36 10.82
C PHE A 140 5.57 3.20 12.05
N ALA A 141 6.52 3.51 12.92
CA ALA A 141 6.27 4.35 14.10
C ALA A 141 5.85 5.77 13.74
N ASP A 142 6.47 6.36 12.71
CA ASP A 142 6.07 7.66 12.19
C ASP A 142 4.64 7.64 11.62
N TYR A 143 4.25 6.55 10.93
CA TYR A 143 2.86 6.34 10.52
C TYR A 143 1.92 6.26 11.72
N VAL A 144 2.24 5.46 12.73
CA VAL A 144 1.43 5.28 13.93
C VAL A 144 1.23 6.60 14.66
N LYS A 145 2.28 7.39 14.84
CA LYS A 145 2.23 8.70 15.49
C LYS A 145 1.19 9.60 14.84
N ASP A 146 1.30 9.82 13.54
CA ASP A 146 0.42 10.75 12.82
C ASP A 146 -1.00 10.19 12.68
N LEU A 147 -1.16 8.90 12.36
CA LEU A 147 -2.48 8.30 12.21
C LEU A 147 -3.21 8.21 13.54
N ARG A 148 -2.54 7.90 14.65
CA ARG A 148 -3.15 7.91 15.98
C ARG A 148 -3.67 9.31 16.33
N ALA A 149 -2.84 10.34 16.16
CA ALA A 149 -3.26 11.72 16.39
C ALA A 149 -4.48 12.11 15.52
N LEU A 150 -4.52 11.63 14.26
CA LEU A 150 -5.68 11.82 13.38
C LEU A 150 -6.96 11.17 13.91
N PHE A 151 -6.91 9.88 14.27
CA PHE A 151 -8.08 9.13 14.72
C PHE A 151 -8.57 9.60 16.10
N ASP A 152 -7.66 9.97 16.99
CA ASP A 152 -7.99 10.54 18.31
C ASP A 152 -8.71 11.90 18.15
N HIS A 153 -8.27 12.74 17.21
CA HIS A 153 -8.87 14.05 16.95
C HIS A 153 -10.21 13.97 16.20
N HIS A 154 -10.44 12.92 15.39
CA HIS A 154 -11.62 12.77 14.56
C HIS A 154 -12.35 11.43 14.82
N PRO A 155 -13.21 11.35 15.85
CA PRO A 155 -13.85 10.10 16.27
C PRO A 155 -14.85 9.51 15.24
N TYR A 156 -15.18 10.26 14.18
CA TYR A 156 -16.01 9.78 13.08
C TYR A 156 -15.23 8.96 12.04
N LEU A 157 -13.89 9.00 12.06
CA LEU A 157 -13.04 8.20 11.17
C LEU A 157 -13.04 6.74 11.65
N ARG A 158 -12.93 5.80 10.72
CA ARG A 158 -12.97 4.37 11.02
C ARG A 158 -11.73 3.68 10.49
N HIS A 159 -11.16 2.81 11.33
CA HIS A 159 -10.23 1.79 10.88
C HIS A 159 -10.99 0.69 10.13
N ASN A 160 -10.42 0.23 9.01
CA ASN A 160 -10.95 -0.95 8.32
C ASN A 160 -10.71 -2.22 9.14
N PHE A 161 -9.55 -2.29 9.80
CA PHE A 161 -9.08 -3.47 10.52
C PHE A 161 -8.46 -3.06 11.85
N SER A 162 -8.75 -3.80 12.92
CA SER A 162 -8.16 -3.57 14.25
C SER A 162 -6.68 -3.99 14.33
N ASN A 163 -6.21 -4.81 13.39
CA ASN A 163 -4.87 -5.38 13.34
C ASN A 163 -4.01 -4.80 12.20
N SER A 164 -4.39 -3.66 11.63
CA SER A 164 -3.59 -2.95 10.63
C SER A 164 -3.53 -1.46 10.91
N ILE A 165 -2.35 -0.86 10.76
CA ILE A 165 -2.17 0.58 10.90
C ILE A 165 -2.70 1.37 9.70
N LEU A 166 -2.91 0.72 8.55
CA LEU A 166 -3.20 1.42 7.32
C LEU A 166 -4.69 1.82 7.23
N PRO A 167 -4.97 3.10 6.90
CA PRO A 167 -6.32 3.64 6.99
C PRO A 167 -7.20 3.26 5.79
N CYS A 168 -6.62 2.84 4.67
CA CYS A 168 -7.33 2.58 3.42
C CYS A 168 -6.94 1.22 2.83
N VAL A 169 -7.90 0.56 2.16
CA VAL A 169 -7.72 -0.71 1.46
C VAL A 169 -8.43 -0.69 0.12
N THR A 170 -7.81 -1.29 -0.89
CA THR A 170 -8.43 -1.65 -2.17
C THR A 170 -8.39 -3.16 -2.33
N PHE A 171 -9.54 -3.74 -2.65
CA PHE A 171 -9.65 -5.11 -3.13
C PHE A 171 -9.72 -5.07 -4.66
N ASN A 172 -8.73 -5.62 -5.35
CA ASN A 172 -8.76 -5.79 -6.80
C ASN A 172 -9.43 -7.14 -7.08
N LEU A 173 -10.73 -7.10 -7.41
CA LEU A 173 -11.62 -8.26 -7.37
C LEU A 173 -11.53 -9.18 -8.61
N GLY A 174 -10.51 -9.03 -9.45
CA GLY A 174 -10.29 -9.90 -10.61
C GLY A 174 -11.41 -9.85 -11.68
N PRO A 175 -11.49 -10.87 -12.55
CA PRO A 175 -10.73 -12.11 -12.49
C PRO A 175 -9.30 -11.92 -12.98
N ARG A 176 -9.00 -10.85 -13.74
CA ARG A 176 -7.69 -10.61 -14.35
C ARG A 176 -7.15 -9.26 -13.92
N SER A 177 -6.72 -9.18 -12.65
CA SER A 177 -6.16 -7.94 -12.07
C SER A 177 -4.76 -7.63 -12.60
N ALA A 178 -4.59 -7.43 -13.91
CA ALA A 178 -3.36 -6.91 -14.50
C ALA A 178 -3.39 -5.38 -14.46
N THR A 179 -2.29 -4.75 -14.01
CA THR A 179 -2.26 -3.30 -13.83
C THR A 179 -1.29 -2.61 -14.79
N PHE A 180 -1.77 -1.57 -15.47
CA PHE A 180 -0.95 -0.66 -16.27
C PHE A 180 0.00 0.14 -15.40
N GLY A 181 1.06 0.68 -16.00
CA GLY A 181 2.10 1.39 -15.28
C GLY A 181 1.56 2.67 -14.66
N HIS A 182 1.62 2.77 -13.33
CA HIS A 182 1.09 3.94 -12.63
C HIS A 182 1.86 4.28 -11.37
N LYS A 183 1.62 5.51 -10.89
CA LYS A 183 1.98 5.96 -9.54
C LYS A 183 0.72 6.26 -8.75
N ASP A 184 0.75 5.97 -7.47
CA ASP A 184 -0.28 6.37 -6.52
C ASP A 184 0.05 7.75 -5.95
N THR A 185 0.04 8.78 -6.78
CA THR A 185 0.52 10.12 -6.42
C THR A 185 -0.21 10.77 -5.24
N LEU A 186 -1.39 10.26 -4.87
CA LEU A 186 -2.15 10.71 -3.71
C LEU A 186 -1.74 10.03 -2.39
N ASN A 187 -1.00 8.92 -2.46
CA ASN A 187 -0.45 8.25 -1.28
C ASN A 187 0.67 9.07 -0.66
N ARG A 188 1.08 8.70 0.54
CA ARG A 188 2.26 9.29 1.18
C ARG A 188 3.49 9.02 0.29
N GLY A 189 4.16 10.11 -0.13
CA GLY A 189 5.29 10.07 -1.07
C GLY A 189 6.41 9.13 -0.64
N LEU A 190 7.06 9.47 0.47
CA LEU A 190 8.06 8.63 1.15
C LEU A 190 7.34 7.80 2.21
N GLY A 191 6.69 6.75 1.74
CA GLY A 191 5.83 5.89 2.54
C GLY A 191 5.59 4.57 1.79
N TRP A 192 5.13 3.54 2.48
CA TRP A 192 4.81 2.26 1.85
C TRP A 192 3.32 2.07 1.61
N CYS A 193 3.04 1.49 0.45
CA CYS A 193 1.83 0.74 0.15
C CYS A 193 2.18 -0.75 0.25
N ILE A 194 1.22 -1.56 0.66
CA ILE A 194 1.43 -2.98 0.90
C ILE A 194 0.44 -3.77 0.07
N VAL A 195 0.96 -4.71 -0.72
CA VAL A 195 0.18 -5.50 -1.67
C VAL A 195 0.37 -6.97 -1.34
N THR A 196 -0.72 -7.70 -1.15
CA THR A 196 -0.71 -9.16 -1.18
C THR A 196 -1.29 -9.60 -2.53
N ASN A 197 -0.53 -10.42 -3.23
CA ASN A 197 -0.89 -10.97 -4.53
C ASN A 197 -1.57 -12.32 -4.37
N ASP A 198 -2.54 -12.62 -5.22
CA ASP A 198 -3.28 -13.88 -5.15
C ASP A 198 -3.92 -14.24 -6.50
N GLY A 199 -4.45 -15.45 -6.61
CA GLY A 199 -5.07 -16.02 -7.80
C GLY A 199 -4.40 -17.31 -8.27
N ASP A 200 -4.91 -17.84 -9.36
CA ASP A 200 -4.40 -19.05 -10.02
C ASP A 200 -3.72 -18.67 -11.33
N PHE A 201 -2.39 -18.57 -11.29
CA PHE A 201 -1.54 -18.20 -12.42
C PHE A 201 -0.11 -18.72 -12.23
N ASP A 202 0.60 -18.94 -13.33
CA ASP A 202 2.01 -19.30 -13.33
C ASP A 202 2.86 -18.03 -13.13
N TYR A 203 3.19 -17.74 -11.88
CA TYR A 203 3.96 -16.56 -11.51
C TYR A 203 5.36 -16.50 -12.12
N GLN A 204 5.86 -17.61 -12.68
CA GLN A 204 7.14 -17.62 -13.40
C GLN A 204 6.99 -17.11 -14.83
N LYS A 205 5.78 -17.14 -15.39
CA LYS A 205 5.50 -16.74 -16.78
C LYS A 205 4.66 -15.48 -16.91
N SER A 206 3.85 -15.13 -15.90
CA SER A 206 2.89 -14.05 -16.00
C SER A 206 2.77 -13.23 -14.71
N ALA A 207 2.07 -12.09 -14.79
CA ALA A 207 1.77 -11.20 -13.66
C ALA A 207 2.97 -10.71 -12.84
N HIS A 208 4.17 -10.72 -13.41
CA HIS A 208 5.38 -10.18 -12.80
C HIS A 208 5.18 -8.73 -12.40
N LEU A 209 5.60 -8.37 -11.18
CA LEU A 209 5.61 -6.98 -10.73
C LEU A 209 6.80 -6.28 -11.37
N TYR A 210 6.56 -5.20 -12.10
CA TYR A 210 7.64 -4.33 -12.57
C TYR A 210 7.72 -3.05 -11.75
N LEU A 211 8.94 -2.57 -11.54
CA LEU A 211 9.30 -1.36 -10.81
C LEU A 211 10.18 -0.51 -11.72
N GLU A 212 9.55 0.43 -12.43
CA GLU A 212 10.14 1.07 -13.62
C GLU A 212 11.43 1.84 -13.31
N GLN A 213 11.42 2.71 -12.30
CA GLN A 213 12.60 3.51 -11.93
C GLN A 213 13.75 2.65 -11.42
N LEU A 214 13.44 1.46 -10.91
CA LEU A 214 14.44 0.49 -10.45
C LEU A 214 14.95 -0.41 -11.59
N LYS A 215 14.31 -0.36 -12.76
CA LYS A 215 14.55 -1.26 -13.90
C LYS A 215 14.47 -2.74 -13.51
N LEU A 216 13.52 -3.06 -12.63
CA LEU A 216 13.32 -4.41 -12.10
C LEU A 216 11.99 -4.99 -12.56
N VAL A 217 12.02 -6.28 -12.91
CA VAL A 217 10.85 -7.14 -13.10
C VAL A 217 11.03 -8.32 -12.15
N VAL A 218 10.04 -8.56 -11.31
CA VAL A 218 10.12 -9.52 -10.21
C VAL A 218 8.97 -10.52 -10.33
N GLU A 219 9.30 -11.81 -10.29
CA GLU A 219 8.31 -12.87 -10.06
C GLU A 219 7.59 -12.60 -8.74
N PHE A 220 6.28 -12.39 -8.80
CA PHE A 220 5.50 -12.11 -7.60
C PHE A 220 4.45 -13.21 -7.41
N PRO A 221 4.75 -14.24 -6.59
CA PRO A 221 3.87 -15.40 -6.44
C PRO A 221 2.49 -15.05 -5.87
N PRO A 222 1.46 -15.87 -6.14
CA PRO A 222 0.26 -15.90 -5.30
C PRO A 222 0.65 -16.11 -3.83
N ALA A 223 -0.15 -15.58 -2.90
CA ALA A 223 0.09 -15.61 -1.47
C ALA A 223 1.28 -14.80 -0.96
N ALA A 224 2.10 -14.19 -1.83
CA ALA A 224 3.21 -13.35 -1.40
C ALA A 224 2.78 -11.90 -1.12
N THR A 225 3.50 -11.23 -0.22
CA THR A 225 3.25 -9.83 0.16
C THR A 225 4.48 -8.96 -0.06
N THR A 226 4.27 -7.74 -0.56
CA THR A 226 5.34 -6.74 -0.76
C THR A 226 4.96 -5.36 -0.22
N CYS A 227 5.95 -4.63 0.29
CA CYS A 227 5.88 -3.22 0.66
C CYS A 227 6.68 -2.39 -0.36
N LEU A 228 6.05 -1.41 -1.00
CA LEU A 228 6.72 -0.56 -1.99
C LEU A 228 6.25 0.91 -1.91
N PRO A 229 7.12 1.87 -2.27
CA PRO A 229 6.78 3.29 -2.22
C PRO A 229 6.01 3.73 -3.47
N SER A 230 4.70 3.40 -3.47
CA SER A 230 3.83 3.43 -4.64
C SER A 230 3.56 4.83 -5.19
N ALA A 231 3.79 5.87 -4.39
CA ALA A 231 3.65 7.26 -4.82
C ALA A 231 4.83 7.76 -5.66
N VAL A 232 6.01 7.14 -5.54
CA VAL A 232 7.25 7.59 -6.22
C VAL A 232 7.75 6.60 -7.26
N LEU A 233 7.49 5.29 -7.08
CA LEU A 233 7.79 4.26 -8.08
C LEU A 233 6.60 4.02 -9.00
N THR A 234 6.82 4.14 -10.31
CA THR A 234 5.89 3.58 -11.30
C THR A 234 5.96 2.07 -11.17
N HIS A 235 4.79 1.47 -11.02
CA HIS A 235 4.65 0.04 -10.87
C HIS A 235 3.39 -0.46 -11.58
N GLY A 236 3.38 -1.75 -11.86
CA GLY A 236 2.24 -2.47 -12.41
C GLY A 236 2.59 -3.95 -12.52
N ASN A 237 1.78 -4.70 -13.27
CA ASN A 237 2.05 -6.12 -13.50
C ASN A 237 2.05 -6.44 -14.99
N THR A 238 2.86 -7.41 -15.41
CA THR A 238 2.78 -7.95 -16.77
C THR A 238 1.42 -8.63 -16.99
N PRO A 239 0.98 -8.80 -18.25
CA PRO A 239 -0.28 -9.49 -18.54
C PRO A 239 -0.34 -10.92 -18.01
N LEU A 240 -1.55 -11.39 -17.75
CA LEU A 240 -1.85 -12.79 -17.42
C LEU A 240 -1.99 -13.62 -18.71
N ALA A 241 -1.59 -14.89 -18.67
CA ALA A 241 -1.85 -15.84 -19.75
C ALA A 241 -3.36 -16.16 -19.84
N PRO A 242 -3.86 -16.66 -20.98
CA PRO A 242 -5.26 -17.07 -21.12
C PRO A 242 -5.67 -18.10 -20.05
N GLY A 243 -6.85 -17.92 -19.44
CA GLY A 243 -7.39 -18.81 -18.41
C GLY A 243 -6.88 -18.55 -16.99
N GLU A 244 -5.80 -17.79 -16.82
CA GLU A 244 -5.28 -17.43 -15.50
C GLU A 244 -6.14 -16.37 -14.80
N THR A 245 -6.11 -16.40 -13.47
CA THR A 245 -6.80 -15.45 -12.61
C THR A 245 -5.87 -14.77 -11.62
N ARG A 246 -6.13 -13.50 -11.32
CA ARG A 246 -5.38 -12.71 -10.34
C ARG A 246 -6.27 -11.76 -9.59
N TYR A 247 -6.05 -11.72 -8.29
CA TYR A 247 -6.66 -10.84 -7.31
C TYR A 247 -5.56 -10.18 -6.48
N SER A 248 -5.87 -9.08 -5.81
CA SER A 248 -4.94 -8.54 -4.81
C SER A 248 -5.65 -7.69 -3.76
N ILE A 249 -5.03 -7.66 -2.59
CA ILE A 249 -5.43 -6.81 -1.47
C ILE A 249 -4.33 -5.78 -1.27
N THR A 250 -4.67 -4.51 -1.36
CA THR A 250 -3.71 -3.41 -1.27
C THR A 250 -4.09 -2.45 -0.16
N GLN A 251 -3.23 -2.31 0.86
CA GLN A 251 -3.41 -1.31 1.92
C GLN A 251 -2.46 -0.12 1.74
N TYR A 252 -2.94 1.08 2.05
CA TYR A 252 -2.16 2.32 1.88
C TYR A 252 -2.71 3.47 2.72
N ALA A 253 -1.95 4.58 2.76
CA ALA A 253 -2.35 5.81 3.42
C ALA A 253 -2.19 7.02 2.48
N ALA A 254 -3.25 7.83 2.36
CA ALA A 254 -3.21 9.06 1.59
C ALA A 254 -2.26 10.08 2.22
N GLY A 255 -1.40 10.70 1.42
CA GLY A 255 -0.41 11.69 1.90
C GLY A 255 -1.05 12.93 2.50
N GLY A 256 -2.31 13.22 2.14
CA GLY A 256 -3.10 14.29 2.74
C GLY A 256 -3.29 14.11 4.23
N LEU A 257 -3.47 12.88 4.72
CA LEU A 257 -3.73 12.60 6.15
C LEU A 257 -2.59 13.11 7.03
N PHE A 258 -1.35 12.78 6.66
CA PHE A 258 -0.14 13.24 7.36
C PHE A 258 0.02 14.76 7.29
N ARG A 259 -0.26 15.37 6.14
CA ARG A 259 -0.22 16.84 6.01
C ARG A 259 -1.27 17.53 6.89
N TRP A 260 -2.46 16.94 7.00
CA TRP A 260 -3.52 17.47 7.84
C TRP A 260 -3.10 17.53 9.31
N VAL A 261 -2.54 16.43 9.84
CA VAL A 261 -2.00 16.36 11.20
C VAL A 261 -0.86 17.36 11.37
N LYS A 262 0.13 17.31 10.46
CA LYS A 262 1.30 18.20 10.48
C LYS A 262 0.94 19.69 10.48
N TYR A 263 -0.13 20.09 9.79
CA TYR A 263 -0.57 21.49 9.76
C TYR A 263 -1.48 21.89 10.93
N GLY A 264 -1.63 21.04 11.95
CA GLY A 264 -2.46 21.33 13.12
C GLY A 264 -3.94 21.14 12.83
N PHE A 265 -4.29 20.03 12.17
CA PHE A 265 -5.67 19.64 11.83
C PHE A 265 -6.41 20.63 10.93
N GLN A 266 -5.72 21.12 9.92
CA GLN A 266 -6.27 22.02 8.91
C GLN A 266 -5.59 21.81 7.55
N THR A 267 -6.22 22.30 6.49
CA THR A 267 -5.63 22.30 5.15
C THR A 267 -4.47 23.29 5.05
N ALA A 268 -3.58 23.07 4.08
CA ALA A 268 -2.56 24.06 3.72
C ALA A 268 -3.19 25.42 3.35
N LYS A 269 -4.35 25.40 2.68
CA LYS A 269 -5.10 26.61 2.32
C LYS A 269 -5.55 27.38 3.57
N GLN A 270 -6.12 26.69 4.55
CA GLN A 270 -6.53 27.30 5.82
C GLN A 270 -5.33 27.84 6.59
N LEU A 271 -4.24 27.08 6.69
CA LEU A 271 -3.02 27.54 7.34
C LEU A 271 -2.47 28.81 6.69
N LEU A 272 -2.38 28.85 5.36
CA LEU A 272 -1.89 30.01 4.61
C LEU A 272 -2.77 31.25 4.73
N ALA A 273 -4.07 31.09 4.99
CA ALA A 273 -5.00 32.20 5.17
C ALA A 273 -4.86 32.89 6.55
N ARG A 274 -4.15 32.27 7.52
CA ARG A 274 -3.93 32.85 8.85
C ARG A 274 -2.89 33.97 8.79
N LYS A 275 -2.98 34.94 9.71
CA LYS A 275 -1.90 35.92 9.95
C LYS A 275 -0.60 35.17 10.30
N GLY A 276 0.47 35.42 9.55
CA GLY A 276 1.74 34.70 9.70
C GLY A 276 1.75 33.27 9.11
N GLY A 277 0.68 32.83 8.45
CA GLY A 277 0.51 31.45 7.98
C GLY A 277 1.57 30.96 6.99
N ARG A 278 2.14 31.86 6.17
CA ARG A 278 3.30 31.56 5.32
C ARG A 278 4.52 31.14 6.13
N GLY A 279 4.82 31.87 7.21
CA GLY A 279 5.92 31.56 8.13
C GLY A 279 5.69 30.25 8.87
N MET A 280 4.49 30.08 9.46
CA MET A 280 4.11 28.83 10.15
C MET A 280 4.21 27.61 9.22
N LYS A 281 3.74 27.72 7.97
CA LYS A 281 3.86 26.62 7.01
C LYS A 281 5.31 26.33 6.64
N ALA A 282 6.14 27.37 6.46
CA ALA A 282 7.56 27.19 6.15
C ALA A 282 8.30 26.51 7.31
N GLU A 283 8.01 26.91 8.55
CA GLU A 283 8.55 26.27 9.76
C GLU A 283 8.15 24.78 9.83
N LEU A 284 6.86 24.48 9.61
CA LEU A 284 6.38 23.11 9.63
C LEU A 284 6.99 22.29 8.49
N ASP A 285 6.98 22.78 7.25
CA ASP A 285 7.51 22.03 6.10
C ASP A 285 9.04 21.91 6.11
N GLY A 286 9.74 22.81 6.80
CA GLY A 286 11.18 22.96 6.74
C GLY A 286 11.65 23.62 5.44
N ALA A 287 12.96 23.79 5.31
CA ALA A 287 13.59 24.26 4.08
C ALA A 287 13.37 23.26 2.93
N ALA A 288 13.55 23.73 1.69
CA ALA A 288 13.48 22.87 0.51
C ALA A 288 14.47 21.70 0.66
N GLY A 289 14.02 20.48 0.39
CA GLY A 289 14.84 19.27 0.54
C GLY A 289 14.81 18.62 1.93
N GLN A 290 14.67 19.39 3.02
CA GLN A 290 14.68 18.81 4.39
C GLN A 290 13.55 17.80 4.61
N ARG A 291 12.35 18.07 4.10
CA ARG A 291 11.23 17.12 4.15
C ARG A 291 11.55 15.81 3.41
N HIS A 292 12.26 15.91 2.30
CA HIS A 292 12.64 14.74 1.52
C HIS A 292 13.68 13.93 2.28
N GLU A 293 14.74 14.59 2.77
CA GLU A 293 15.78 13.97 3.57
C GLU A 293 15.22 13.30 4.84
N ALA A 294 14.39 14.01 5.61
CA ALA A 294 13.73 13.45 6.78
C ALA A 294 12.88 12.21 6.44
N GLY A 295 12.15 12.24 5.32
CA GLY A 295 11.37 11.09 4.87
C GLY A 295 12.22 9.91 4.41
N VAL A 296 13.36 10.15 3.76
CA VAL A 296 14.31 9.10 3.34
C VAL A 296 14.97 8.46 4.57
N ASN A 297 15.31 9.26 5.58
CA ASN A 297 15.91 8.78 6.82
C ASN A 297 14.95 7.94 7.70
N LEU A 298 13.65 7.93 7.41
CA LEU A 298 12.70 7.00 8.03
C LEU A 298 12.82 5.56 7.48
N PHE A 299 13.44 5.36 6.32
CA PHE A 299 13.70 4.02 5.82
C PHE A 299 14.90 3.45 6.57
N SER A 300 14.71 2.30 7.21
CA SER A 300 15.76 1.59 7.94
C SER A 300 16.81 1.06 6.98
N LYS A 301 18.08 1.15 7.37
CA LYS A 301 19.15 0.41 6.70
C LYS A 301 19.13 -1.03 7.16
N LEU A 302 19.46 -1.96 6.27
CA LEU A 302 19.51 -3.38 6.62
C LEU A 302 20.50 -3.64 7.77
N SER A 303 21.66 -3.00 7.75
CA SER A 303 22.69 -3.12 8.79
C SER A 303 22.27 -2.57 10.17
N GLU A 304 21.27 -1.68 10.20
CA GLU A 304 20.80 -0.99 11.42
C GLU A 304 19.43 -1.52 11.88
N LEU A 305 18.80 -2.44 11.13
CA LEU A 305 17.40 -2.83 11.32
C LEU A 305 17.09 -3.34 12.73
N ALA A 306 17.96 -4.18 13.29
CA ALA A 306 17.79 -4.69 14.66
C ALA A 306 17.87 -3.58 15.71
N ALA A 307 18.83 -2.65 15.56
CA ALA A 307 18.96 -1.51 16.46
C ALA A 307 17.77 -0.54 16.34
N ASP A 308 17.30 -0.30 15.11
CA ASP A 308 16.09 0.49 14.85
C ASP A 308 14.86 -0.12 15.53
N HIS A 309 14.71 -1.45 15.55
CA HIS A 309 13.63 -2.14 16.26
C HIS A 309 13.69 -1.90 17.77
N VAL A 310 14.86 -2.10 18.38
CA VAL A 310 15.08 -1.83 19.82
C VAL A 310 14.72 -0.39 20.14
N ALA A 311 15.29 0.56 19.40
CA ALA A 311 15.08 1.99 19.60
C ALA A 311 13.61 2.43 19.44
N THR A 312 12.86 1.77 18.56
CA THR A 312 11.49 2.17 18.21
C THR A 312 10.42 1.51 19.08
N PHE A 313 10.61 0.25 19.48
CA PHE A 313 9.55 -0.56 20.10
C PHE A 313 9.86 -1.08 21.49
N PHE A 314 11.11 -1.00 21.95
CA PHE A 314 11.54 -1.62 23.21
C PHE A 314 12.23 -0.63 24.17
N ASN A 315 12.30 0.65 23.80
CA ASN A 315 12.76 1.76 24.65
C ASN A 315 11.58 2.57 25.21
#